data_AF-A0A920VKL5-F1
#
_entry.id   AF-A0A920VKL5-F1
#
_cell.length_a   1.000
_cell.length_b   1.000
_cell.length_c   1.000
_cell.angle_alpha   90.00
_cell.angle_beta   90.00
_cell.angle_gamma   90.00
#
_symmetry.space_group_name_H-M   'P 1'
#
loop_
_entity.id
_entity.type
_entity.pdbx_description
1 polymer ?
#
loop_
_entity_poly.entity_id
_entity_poly.type
_entity_poly.pdbx_seq_one_letter_code
_entity_poly.pdbx_strand_id
1 'polypeptide(L)'
;MSKSLGNFVTLRELLDEGYDPASIRHLLISSHYRGELNFTRQGLQASASAVQRLLDFEHRLEEVPINDLAEESQLPDLAWSALDSFKMGDG
;
A
#
# COMPACT_ATOMS: atom_id res chain seq x y z
N MET A 1 7.18 -10.06 -15.80
CA MET A 1 8.04 -11.14 -15.26
C MET A 1 7.74 -12.43 -16.01
N SER A 2 8.77 -13.20 -16.40
CA SER A 2 8.62 -14.45 -17.16
C SER A 2 9.57 -15.54 -16.65
N LYS A 3 9.08 -16.79 -16.62
CA LYS A 3 9.93 -17.96 -16.32
C LYS A 3 11.01 -18.18 -17.39
N SER A 4 10.70 -17.96 -18.66
CA SER A 4 11.64 -18.17 -19.77
C SER A 4 12.77 -17.13 -19.81
N LEU A 5 12.52 -15.93 -19.26
CA LEU A 5 13.50 -14.85 -19.17
C LEU A 5 14.31 -14.91 -17.86
N GLY A 6 14.02 -15.86 -16.97
CA GLY A 6 14.71 -16.03 -15.68
C GLY A 6 14.43 -14.94 -14.65
N ASN A 7 13.48 -14.03 -14.89
CA ASN A 7 13.14 -12.91 -14.01
C ASN A 7 11.79 -13.11 -13.29
N PHE A 8 11.49 -14.36 -12.96
CA PHE A 8 10.31 -14.75 -12.19
C PHE A 8 10.68 -14.84 -10.71
N VAL A 9 9.81 -14.33 -9.85
CA VAL A 9 9.97 -14.40 -8.39
C VAL A 9 8.71 -15.00 -7.80
N THR A 10 8.86 -15.91 -6.84
CA THR A 10 7.72 -16.48 -6.11
C THR A 10 7.42 -15.72 -4.82
N LEU A 11 6.17 -15.80 -4.36
CA LEU A 11 5.82 -15.30 -3.04
C LEU A 11 6.64 -15.97 -1.94
N ARG A 12 6.91 -17.28 -2.06
CA ARG A 12 7.71 -18.03 -1.08
C ARG A 12 9.13 -17.48 -0.98
N GLU A 13 9.78 -17.24 -2.11
CA GLU A 13 11.12 -16.61 -2.14
C GLU A 13 11.12 -15.26 -1.43
N LEU A 14 10.10 -14.40 -1.66
CA LEU A 14 10.01 -13.11 -0.99
C LEU A 14 9.88 -13.24 0.54
N LEU A 15 9.08 -14.20 0.99
CA LEU A 15 8.91 -14.47 2.42
C LEU A 15 10.20 -15.02 3.03
N ASP A 16 10.90 -15.92 2.32
CA ASP A 16 12.19 -16.50 2.74
C ASP A 16 13.31 -15.42 2.76
N GLU A 17 13.23 -14.41 1.89
CA GLU A 17 14.09 -13.22 1.88
C GLU A 17 13.81 -12.26 3.06
N GLY A 18 12.75 -12.50 3.85
CA GLY A 18 12.40 -11.71 5.03
C GLY A 18 11.49 -10.52 4.74
N TYR A 19 10.87 -10.44 3.57
CA TYR A 19 9.88 -9.40 3.28
C TYR A 19 8.57 -9.66 4.02
N ASP A 20 8.04 -8.60 4.64
CA ASP A 20 6.75 -8.64 5.32
C ASP A 20 5.58 -8.82 4.31
N PRO A 21 4.59 -9.70 4.60
CA PRO A 21 3.45 -9.93 3.72
C PRO A 21 2.61 -8.68 3.41
N ALA A 22 2.47 -7.74 4.35
CA ALA A 22 1.72 -6.51 4.13
C ALA A 22 2.46 -5.60 3.14
N SER A 23 3.79 -5.55 3.20
CA SER A 23 4.62 -4.82 2.23
C SER A 23 4.50 -5.38 0.81
N ILE A 24 4.49 -6.72 0.68
CA ILE A 24 4.27 -7.40 -0.61
C ILE A 24 2.87 -7.10 -1.14
N ARG A 25 1.84 -7.25 -0.29
CA ARG A 25 0.46 -6.94 -0.66
C ARG A 25 0.31 -5.50 -1.11
N HIS A 26 0.90 -4.56 -0.38
CA HIS A 26 0.87 -3.13 -0.69
C HIS A 26 1.43 -2.86 -2.09
N LEU A 27 2.61 -3.42 -2.44
CA LEU A 27 3.17 -3.25 -3.78
C LEU A 27 2.26 -3.79 -4.88
N LEU A 28 1.62 -4.94 -4.63
CA LEU A 28 0.73 -5.56 -5.62
C LEU A 28 -0.56 -4.76 -5.87
N ILE A 29 -1.00 -3.95 -4.90
CA ILE A 29 -2.20 -3.11 -5.01
C ILE A 29 -1.87 -1.63 -5.25
N SER A 30 -0.59 -1.25 -5.29
CA SER A 30 -0.17 0.16 -5.44
C SER A 30 -0.38 0.69 -6.86
N SER A 31 -0.72 -0.18 -7.82
CA SER A 31 -1.09 0.17 -9.18
C SER A 31 -2.51 -0.34 -9.45
N HIS A 32 -3.20 0.32 -10.38
CA HIS A 32 -4.51 -0.14 -10.82
C HIS A 32 -4.40 -1.56 -11.37
N TYR A 33 -5.34 -2.44 -11.00
CA TYR A 33 -5.27 -3.87 -11.29
C TYR A 33 -5.27 -4.22 -12.79
N ARG A 34 -5.69 -3.28 -13.65
CA ARG A 34 -5.65 -3.43 -15.13
C ARG A 34 -4.36 -2.90 -15.75
N GLY A 35 -3.53 -2.19 -14.98
CA GLY A 35 -2.25 -1.65 -15.42
C GLY A 35 -1.12 -2.66 -15.25
N GLU A 36 -0.03 -2.46 -16.00
CA GLU A 36 1.19 -3.22 -15.76
C GLU A 36 1.86 -2.76 -14.46
N LEU A 37 2.16 -3.70 -13.57
CA LEU A 37 2.97 -3.44 -12.38
C LEU A 37 4.44 -3.79 -12.68
N ASN A 38 5.30 -2.77 -12.65
CA ASN A 38 6.74 -3.00 -12.69
C ASN A 38 7.26 -3.41 -11.30
N PHE A 39 7.28 -4.71 -11.05
CA PHE A 39 7.78 -5.25 -9.80
C PHE A 39 9.32 -5.12 -9.71
N THR A 40 9.81 -4.44 -8.67
CA THR A 40 11.24 -4.34 -8.33
C THR A 40 11.45 -4.47 -6.82
N ARG A 41 12.61 -4.95 -6.39
CA ARG A 41 12.98 -5.00 -4.96
C ARG A 41 13.01 -3.60 -4.32
N GLN A 42 13.40 -2.57 -5.08
CA GLN A 42 13.33 -1.17 -4.65
C GLN A 42 11.87 -0.71 -4.44
N GLY A 43 10.96 -1.07 -5.35
CA GLY A 43 9.52 -0.81 -5.19
C GLY A 43 8.93 -1.52 -3.98
N LEU A 44 9.44 -2.71 -3.65
CA LEU A 44 9.04 -3.45 -2.45
C LEU A 44 9.52 -2.75 -1.17
N GLN A 45 10.76 -2.25 -1.15
CA GLN A 45 11.27 -1.44 -0.05
C GLN A 45 10.46 -0.14 0.12
N ALA A 46 10.12 0.53 -0.97
CA ALA A 46 9.27 1.71 -0.93
C ALA A 46 7.87 1.40 -0.35
N SER A 47 7.31 0.23 -0.70
CA SER A 47 6.04 -0.26 -0.15
C SER A 47 6.14 -0.58 1.33
N ALA A 48 7.25 -1.17 1.79
CA ALA A 48 7.48 -1.40 3.21
C ALA A 48 7.50 -0.09 4.00
N SER A 49 8.19 0.94 3.50
CA SER A 49 8.19 2.27 4.11
C SER A 49 6.79 2.92 4.09
N ALA A 50 5.96 2.66 3.07
CA ALA A 50 4.59 3.16 3.02
C ALA A 50 3.70 2.49 4.07
N VAL A 51 3.80 1.17 4.21
CA VAL A 51 3.09 0.41 5.25
C VAL A 51 3.51 0.90 6.64
N GLN A 52 4.81 1.07 6.89
CA GLN A 52 5.29 1.55 8.19
C GLN A 52 4.70 2.92 8.53
N ARG A 53 4.63 3.86 7.57
CA ARG A 53 4.00 5.17 7.81
C ARG A 53 2.52 5.08 8.18
N LEU A 54 1.78 4.11 7.62
CA LEU A 54 0.38 3.89 7.97
C LEU A 54 0.25 3.36 9.40
N LEU A 55 1.09 2.41 9.79
CA LEU A 55 1.12 1.86 11.14
C LEU A 55 1.55 2.92 12.17
N ASP A 56 2.57 3.73 11.86
CA ASP A 56 3.01 4.84 12.71
C ASP A 56 1.90 5.88 12.87
N PHE A 57 1.15 6.15 11.79
CA PHE A 57 0.01 7.06 11.84
C PHE A 57 -1.13 6.52 12.71
N GLU A 58 -1.48 5.24 12.55
CA GLU A 58 -2.46 4.56 13.40
C GLU A 58 -2.05 4.64 14.87
N HIS A 59 -0.82 4.27 15.19
CA HIS A 59 -0.31 4.32 16.56
C HIS A 59 -0.37 5.72 17.16
N ARG A 60 0.00 6.75 16.38
CA ARG A 60 -0.12 8.14 16.82
C ARG A 60 -1.56 8.55 17.08
N LEU A 61 -2.54 8.06 16.32
CA LEU A 61 -3.95 8.36 16.56
C LEU A 61 -4.44 7.79 17.90
N GLU A 62 -3.90 6.66 18.36
CA GLU A 62 -4.23 6.10 19.67
C GLU A 62 -3.74 6.96 20.83
N GLU A 63 -2.66 7.73 20.63
CA GLU A 63 -2.07 8.60 21.64
C GLU A 63 -2.71 10.00 21.68
N VAL A 64 -3.44 10.40 20.62
CA VAL A 64 -4.05 11.74 20.55
C VAL A 64 -5.36 11.77 21.35
N PRO A 65 -5.53 12.70 22.31
CA PRO A 65 -6.77 12.85 23.04
C PRO A 65 -7.90 13.34 22.13
N ILE A 66 -9.11 12.79 22.34
CA ILE A 66 -10.31 13.23 21.65
C ILE A 66 -10.60 14.69 22.02
N ASN A 67 -10.85 15.52 21.00
CA ASN A 67 -11.26 16.91 21.16
C ASN A 67 -12.69 17.09 20.64
N ASP A 68 -13.64 17.25 21.55
CA ASP A 68 -15.07 17.43 21.22
C ASP A 68 -15.38 18.77 20.52
N LEU A 69 -14.42 19.70 20.48
CA LEU A 69 -14.52 20.96 19.76
C LEU A 69 -13.83 20.93 18.39
N ALA A 70 -13.25 19.78 18.00
CA ALA A 70 -12.65 19.63 16.69
C ALA A 70 -13.72 19.70 15.60
N GLU A 71 -13.40 20.38 14.50
CA GLU A 71 -14.23 20.37 13.30
C GLU A 71 -14.27 18.96 12.70
N GLU A 72 -15.36 18.65 12.01
CA GLU A 72 -15.50 17.39 11.30
C GLU A 72 -14.40 17.25 10.24
N SER A 73 -13.72 16.10 10.26
CA SER A 73 -12.62 15.84 9.33
C SER A 73 -13.15 15.61 7.92
N GLN A 74 -12.50 16.19 6.92
CA GLN A 74 -12.77 15.92 5.50
C GLN A 74 -12.19 14.57 5.02
N LEU A 75 -11.46 13.85 5.89
CA LEU A 75 -10.82 12.57 5.55
C LEU A 75 -11.81 11.51 5.02
N PRO A 76 -13.03 11.32 5.58
CA PRO A 76 -13.97 10.34 5.05
C PRO A 76 -14.36 10.62 3.60
N ASP A 77 -14.67 11.86 3.26
CA ASP A 77 -15.07 12.25 1.90
C ASP A 77 -13.93 12.07 0.90
N LEU A 78 -12.71 12.47 1.30
CA LEU A 78 -11.51 12.25 0.50
C LEU A 78 -11.25 10.75 0.28
N ALA A 79 -11.44 9.92 1.31
CA ALA A 79 -11.23 8.47 1.21
C ALA A 79 -12.25 7.82 0.26
N TRP A 80 -13.53 8.20 0.34
CA TRP A 80 -14.56 7.69 -0.57
C TRP A 80 -14.30 8.11 -2.02
N SER A 81 -13.98 9.39 -2.24
CA SER A 81 -13.65 9.91 -3.58
C SER A 81 -12.47 9.17 -4.20
N ALA A 82 -11.38 8.98 -3.44
CA ALA A 82 -10.21 8.25 -3.91
C ALA A 82 -10.53 6.78 -4.25
N LEU A 83 -11.37 6.13 -3.45
CA LEU A 83 -11.78 4.74 -3.69
C LEU A 83 -12.63 4.62 -4.96
N ASP A 84 -13.51 5.58 -5.21
CA ASP A 84 -14.35 5.58 -6.40
C ASP A 84 -13.53 5.86 -7.66
N SER A 85 -12.61 6.84 -7.64
CA SER A 85 -11.68 7.06 -8.75
C SER A 85 -10.85 5.82 -9.07
N PHE A 86 -10.37 5.11 -8.05
CA PHE A 86 -9.64 3.86 -8.24
C PHE A 86 -10.50 2.77 -8.89
N LYS A 87 -11.79 2.65 -8.53
CA LYS A 87 -12.71 1.66 -9.12
C LYS A 87 -13.10 1.98 -10.56
N MET A 88 -13.18 3.26 -10.92
CA MET A 88 -13.52 3.69 -12.28
C MET A 88 -12.33 3.56 -13.25
N GLY A 89 -11.10 3.51 -12.73
CA GLY A 89 -9.89 3.39 -13.54
C GLY A 89 -9.43 4.73 -14.12
N ASP A 90 -9.85 5.84 -13.52
CA ASP A 90 -9.52 7.21 -13.92
C ASP A 90 -8.18 7.71 -13.34
N GLY A 91 -7.39 6.82 -12.73
CA GLY A 91 -6.12 7.10 -12.06
C GLY A 91 -4.89 6.59 -12.80
#